data_AF-I4Z387-F1
#
_entry.id   AF-I4Z387-F1
#
_cell.length_a   1.000
_cell.length_b   1.000
_cell.length_c   1.000
_cell.angle_alpha   90.00
_cell.angle_beta   90.00
_cell.angle_gamma   90.00
#
_symmetry.space_group_name_H-M   'P 1'
#
loop_
_entity.id
_entity.type
_entity.pdbx_description
1 polymer ?
#
loop_
_entity_poly.entity_id
_entity_poly.type
_entity_poly.pdbx_seq_one_letter_code
_entity_poly.pdbx_strand_id
1 'polypeptide(L)' 'MQGFRSAGSLQRFTSVFSAVRNLFVPPHSRCSVLATHLHRLQAMAAFQAAIA' A
#
# COMPACT_ATOMS: atom_id res chain seq x y z
N MET A 1 17.19 18.52 5.78
CA MET A 1 15.80 17.99 5.67
C MET A 1 14.93 19.01 4.94
N GLN A 2 14.92 19.00 3.59
CA GLN A 2 14.19 20.00 2.78
C GLN A 2 12.80 19.50 2.30
N GLY A 3 12.30 18.37 2.83
CA GLY A 3 11.18 17.64 2.24
C GLY A 3 9.82 17.69 2.96
N PHE A 4 9.74 18.05 4.25
CA PHE A 4 8.47 18.12 4.96
C PHE A 4 8.49 19.25 5.99
N ARG A 5 7.40 20.02 6.08
CA ARG A 5 7.30 21.21 6.95
C ARG A 5 7.08 20.87 8.43
N SER A 6 6.78 19.61 8.75
CA SER A 6 6.59 19.10 10.10
C SER A 6 6.79 17.58 10.17
N ALA A 7 7.23 17.06 11.32
CA ALA A 7 7.29 15.63 11.60
C ALA A 7 5.92 14.95 11.43
N GLY A 8 4.82 15.63 11.78
CA GLY A 8 3.46 15.10 11.59
C GLY A 8 3.08 14.93 10.12
N SER A 9 3.54 15.84 9.24
CA SER A 9 3.30 15.72 7.79
C SER A 9 4.10 14.58 7.17
N LEU A 10 5.34 14.37 7.63
CA LEU A 10 6.16 13.23 7.24
C LEU A 10 5.52 11.92 7.70
N GLN A 11 5.05 11.85 8.94
CA GLN A 11 4.42 10.64 9.49
C GLN A 11 3.14 10.27 8.76
N ARG A 12 2.29 11.25 8.44
CA ARG A 12 1.08 10.99 7.64
C ARG A 12 1.44 10.50 6.24
N PHE A 13 2.42 11.13 5.59
CA PHE A 13 2.89 10.71 4.29
C PHE A 13 3.41 9.26 4.33
N THR A 14 4.30 8.94 5.25
CA THR A 14 4.86 7.58 5.36
C THR A 14 3.80 6.56 5.71
N SER A 15 2.85 6.88 6.60
CA SER A 15 1.74 5.98 6.95
C SER A 15 0.87 5.66 5.75
N VAL A 16 0.43 6.68 5.00
CA VAL A 16 -0.41 6.49 3.80
C VAL A 16 0.36 5.76 2.71
N PHE A 17 1.60 6.18 2.45
CA PHE A 17 2.45 5.58 1.44
C PHE A 17 2.72 4.09 1.75
N SER A 18 3.05 3.77 3.00
CA SER A 18 3.26 2.38 3.43
C SER A 18 2.00 1.55 3.33
N ALA A 19 0.83 2.08 3.67
CA ALA A 19 -0.44 1.37 3.54
C ALA A 19 -0.74 1.03 2.07
N VAL A 20 -0.63 2.01 1.17
CA VAL A 20 -0.83 1.82 -0.27
C VAL A 20 0.18 0.81 -0.82
N ARG A 21 1.46 0.96 -0.49
CA ARG A 21 2.52 0.04 -0.95
C ARG A 21 2.27 -1.38 -0.47
N ASN A 22 1.94 -1.57 0.81
CA ASN A 22 1.71 -2.90 1.38
C ASN A 22 0.42 -3.55 0.85
N LEU A 23 -0.56 -2.75 0.40
CA LEU A 23 -1.76 -3.27 -0.25
C LEU A 23 -1.43 -3.89 -1.62
N PHE A 24 -0.58 -3.23 -2.42
CA PHE A 24 -0.27 -3.68 -3.78
C PHE A 24 0.94 -4.61 -3.88
N VAL A 25 1.88 -4.55 -2.94
CA VAL A 25 3.11 -5.35 -2.96
C VAL A 25 2.91 -6.62 -2.12
N PRO A 26 2.83 -7.80 -2.75
CA PRO A 26 2.71 -9.05 -2.02
C PRO A 26 4.00 -9.32 -1.21
N PRO A 27 3.89 -9.96 -0.04
CA PRO A 27 5.05 -10.39 0.72
C PRO A 27 5.85 -11.43 -0.08
N HIS A 28 7.18 -11.31 -0.08
CA HIS A 28 8.11 -12.21 -0.79
C HIS A 28 8.00 -13.69 -0.38
N SER A 29 7.26 -14.00 0.69
CA SER A 29 6.98 -15.35 1.16
C SER A 29 5.87 -16.08 0.39
N ARG A 30 5.12 -15.41 -0.50
CA ARG A 30 4.07 -16.03 -1.34
C ARG A 30 4.27 -15.72 -2.83
N CYS A 31 5.33 -16.28 -3.41
CA CYS A 31 5.68 -16.11 -4.83
C CYS A 31 5.00 -17.13 -5.76
N SER A 32 3.73 -17.44 -5.57
CA SER A 32 2.97 -18.19 -6.58
C SER A 32 2.21 -17.24 -7.50
N VAL A 33 2.10 -17.62 -8.78
CA VAL A 33 1.38 -16.83 -9.80
C VAL A 33 -0.08 -16.62 -9.40
N LEU A 34 -0.73 -17.68 -8.90
CA LEU A 34 -2.10 -17.65 -8.42
C LEU A 34 -2.25 -16.72 -7.20
N ALA A 35 -1.36 -16.84 -6.20
CA ALA A 35 -1.40 -16.00 -5.00
C ALA A 35 -1.20 -14.52 -5.37
N THR A 36 -0.29 -14.22 -6.29
CA THR A 36 -0.07 -12.86 -6.80
C THR A 36 -1.29 -12.33 -7.55
N HIS A 37 -1.95 -13.17 -8.36
CA HIS A 37 -3.16 -12.79 -9.09
C HIS A 37 -4.32 -12.48 -8.14
N LEU A 38 -4.59 -13.35 -7.17
CA LEU A 38 -5.63 -13.15 -6.16
C LEU A 38 -5.33 -11.93 -5.28
N HIS A 39 -4.07 -11.75 -4.87
CA HIS A 39 -3.61 -10.59 -4.11
C HIS A 39 -3.94 -9.28 -4.85
N ARG A 40 -3.67 -9.21 -6.16
CA ARG A 40 -3.97 -8.01 -6.97
C ARG A 40 -5.46 -7.73 -7.07
N LEU A 41 -6.30 -8.76 -7.24
CA LEU A 41 -7.76 -8.59 -7.27
C LEU A 41 -8.29 -8.05 -5.94
N GLN A 42 -7.83 -8.64 -4.83
CA GLN A 42 -8.19 -8.19 -3.48
C GLN A 42 -7.70 -6.76 -3.21
N ALA A 43 -6.47 -6.43 -3.63
CA ALA A 43 -5.90 -5.09 -3.51
C ALA A 43 -6.73 -4.04 -4.25
N MET A 44 -7.15 -4.33 -5.49
CA MET A 44 -8.00 -3.43 -6.26
C MET A 44 -9.39 -3.26 -5.65
N ALA A 45 -9.99 -4.33 -5.13
CA ALA A 45 -11.27 -4.25 -4.43
C ALA A 45 -11.17 -3.38 -3.16
N ALA A 46 -10.12 -3.58 -2.36
CA ALA A 46 -9.85 -2.78 -1.17
C ALA A 46 -9.56 -1.30 -1.51
N PHE A 47 -8.84 -1.04 -2.60
CA PHE A 47 -8.61 0.33 -3.07
C PHE A 47 -9.90 1.00 -3.52
N GLN A 48 -10.75 0.30 -4.26
CA GLN A 48 -12.07 0.82 -4.65
C GLN A 48 -12.95 1.14 -3.44
N ALA A 49 -12.97 0.25 -2.43
CA ALA A 49 -13.73 0.48 -1.20
C ALA A 49 -13.21 1.66 -0.37
N ALA A 50 -11.92 2.01 -0.51
CA ALA A 50 -11.34 3.16 0.19
C ALA A 50 -11.61 4.49 -0.51
N ILE A 51 -11.97 4.48 -1.80
CA ILE A 51 -12.29 5.69 -2.58
C ILE A 51 -13.79 5.88 -2.84
N ALA A 52 -14.61 4.88 -2.54
CA ALA A 52 -16.08 4.94 -2.56
C ALA A 52 -16.62 5.65 -1.31
#